data_AF-A0AA43CPZ5-F1
#
_entry.id   AF-A0AA43CPZ5-F1
#
_cell.length_a   1.000
_cell.length_b   1.000
_cell.length_c   1.000
_cell.angle_alpha   90.00
_cell.angle_beta   90.00
_cell.angle_gamma   90.00
#
_symmetry.space_group_name_H-M   'P 1'
#
loop_
_entity.id
_entity.type
_entity.pdbx_description
1 polymer ?
#
loop_
_entity_poly.entity_id
_entity_poly.type
_entity_poly.pdbx_seq_one_letter_code
_entity_poly.pdbx_strand_id
1 'polypeptide(L)'
;MTLFDSFNKPSWQHRDPEVRKTAIDAIDDQAILLNLVQDDPDPEVRSAALAKITDRKSLETFAGELSSPLQEQARTQLLGVVLPDPEQLSALKDNATLILVAELTEDPELVSAALNQVNDMETRIDAAINHPLAKVRIAAARGVEAPEALRELMSQTRHKDKSVYRLCKERLDRIHEKERAESERQSSLSQLSEDARQLSAAADSPEYKARFQVLEYRWAELKAFASRELSEEIENNLEQCARRVAAVEQAVKADQLQQDRKTGAKQSFDDIVAELSSIDLTDLGLADAGRIKAFIKRLDSLEDRWI
;
A
#
# COMPACT_ATOMS: atom_id res chain seq x y z
N MET A 1 86.91 -12.22 -1.68
CA MET A 1 86.48 -13.06 -0.54
C MET A 1 85.58 -12.22 0.35
N THR A 2 84.28 -12.28 0.12
CA THR A 2 83.24 -11.96 1.12
C THR A 2 82.22 -13.09 1.03
N LEU A 3 82.63 -14.27 1.50
CA LEU A 3 81.89 -15.55 1.39
C LEU A 3 81.02 -15.84 2.63
N PHE A 4 80.72 -14.84 3.47
CA PHE A 4 80.02 -15.06 4.74
C PHE A 4 79.07 -13.92 5.13
N ASP A 5 78.20 -13.48 4.22
CA ASP A 5 77.13 -12.51 4.54
C ASP A 5 75.72 -13.10 4.33
N SER A 6 75.58 -14.43 4.34
CA SER A 6 74.36 -15.12 3.90
C SER A 6 73.71 -16.05 4.92
N PHE A 7 74.12 -16.03 6.20
CA PHE A 7 73.68 -17.03 7.19
C PHE A 7 72.68 -16.55 8.25
N ASN A 8 71.97 -15.44 8.02
CA ASN A 8 70.83 -15.11 8.89
C ASN A 8 69.71 -14.33 8.17
N LYS A 9 69.32 -14.77 6.97
CA LYS A 9 68.11 -14.24 6.35
C LYS A 9 66.89 -14.79 7.09
N PRO A 10 65.94 -13.94 7.48
CA PRO A 10 64.74 -14.39 8.18
C PRO A 10 63.94 -15.35 7.29
N SER A 11 63.21 -16.28 7.90
CA SER A 11 62.51 -17.38 7.21
C SER A 11 61.54 -16.90 6.12
N TRP A 12 61.00 -15.68 6.24
CA TRP A 12 60.14 -15.05 5.24
C TRP A 12 60.86 -14.59 3.96
N GLN A 13 62.19 -14.62 3.90
CA GLN A 13 62.99 -14.39 2.69
C GLN A 13 63.54 -15.69 2.07
N HIS A 14 63.06 -16.85 2.52
CA HIS A 14 63.54 -18.14 2.05
C HIS A 14 63.17 -18.39 0.57
N ARG A 15 63.97 -19.18 -0.14
CA ARG A 15 63.74 -19.48 -1.57
C ARG A 15 62.48 -20.32 -1.79
N ASP A 16 62.22 -21.24 -0.88
CA ASP A 16 61.03 -22.09 -0.87
C ASP A 16 59.79 -21.30 -0.39
N PRO A 17 58.73 -21.16 -1.20
CA PRO A 17 57.52 -20.45 -0.82
C PRO A 17 56.81 -21.07 0.40
N GLU A 18 56.86 -22.38 0.60
CA GLU A 18 56.20 -23.02 1.76
C GLU A 18 56.84 -22.61 3.09
N VAL A 19 58.17 -22.42 3.08
CA VAL A 19 58.91 -21.90 4.23
C VAL A 19 58.53 -20.44 4.49
N ARG A 20 58.39 -19.62 3.43
CA ARG A 20 57.94 -18.22 3.58
C ARG A 20 56.52 -18.13 4.13
N LYS A 21 55.60 -18.94 3.58
CA LYS A 21 54.20 -19.02 4.00
C LYS A 21 54.09 -19.41 5.47
N THR A 22 54.82 -20.42 5.91
CA THR A 22 54.86 -20.83 7.32
C THR A 22 55.45 -19.74 8.22
N ALA A 23 56.42 -18.97 7.72
CA ALA A 23 57.03 -17.90 8.49
C ALA A 23 56.09 -16.71 8.74
N ILE A 24 55.08 -16.49 7.89
CA ILE A 24 54.13 -15.37 8.00
C ILE A 24 53.41 -15.36 9.35
N ASP A 25 53.06 -16.54 9.88
CA ASP A 25 52.35 -16.65 11.16
C ASP A 25 53.09 -15.94 12.30
N ALA A 26 54.43 -15.91 12.26
CA ALA A 26 55.28 -15.27 13.25
C ALA A 26 55.63 -13.80 12.96
N ILE A 27 55.14 -13.22 11.86
CA ILE A 27 55.43 -11.82 11.47
C ILE A 27 54.33 -10.91 12.04
N ASP A 28 54.70 -10.02 12.96
CA ASP A 28 53.82 -8.96 13.47
C ASP A 28 54.11 -7.58 12.83
N ASP A 29 55.24 -7.46 12.13
CA ASP A 29 55.64 -6.24 11.44
C ASP A 29 54.77 -6.02 10.19
N GLN A 30 53.89 -5.03 10.26
CA GLN A 30 52.98 -4.67 9.17
C GLN A 30 53.72 -4.24 7.90
N ALA A 31 54.89 -3.60 8.00
CA ALA A 31 55.64 -3.21 6.80
C ALA A 31 56.16 -4.44 6.04
N ILE A 32 56.55 -5.50 6.76
CA ILE A 32 56.95 -6.76 6.14
C ILE A 32 55.75 -7.43 5.47
N LEU A 33 54.60 -7.48 6.14
CA LEU A 33 53.37 -8.06 5.59
C LEU A 33 52.91 -7.32 4.33
N LEU A 34 52.93 -5.99 4.34
CA LEU A 34 52.56 -5.16 3.17
C LEU A 34 53.46 -5.46 1.96
N ASN A 35 54.78 -5.53 2.17
CA ASN A 35 55.72 -5.88 1.11
C ASN A 35 55.47 -7.29 0.56
N LEU A 36 55.18 -8.26 1.43
CA LEU A 36 54.85 -9.63 1.01
C LEU A 36 53.56 -9.68 0.17
N VAL A 37 52.53 -8.90 0.53
CA VAL A 37 51.29 -8.82 -0.27
C VAL A 37 51.54 -8.23 -1.66
N GLN A 38 52.40 -7.22 -1.76
CA GLN A 38 52.66 -6.54 -3.03
C GLN A 38 53.60 -7.32 -3.94
N ASP A 39 54.73 -7.80 -3.41
CA ASP A 39 55.89 -8.16 -4.21
C ASP A 39 56.28 -9.65 -4.16
N ASP A 40 55.71 -10.46 -3.26
CA ASP A 40 56.08 -11.88 -3.22
C ASP A 40 55.67 -12.58 -4.52
N PRO A 41 56.57 -13.35 -5.16
CA PRO A 41 56.24 -14.02 -6.43
C PRO A 41 55.20 -15.14 -6.28
N ASP A 42 55.02 -15.67 -5.07
CA ASP A 42 54.10 -16.78 -4.81
C ASP A 42 52.73 -16.27 -4.34
N PRO A 43 51.64 -16.59 -5.06
CA PRO A 43 50.30 -16.09 -4.73
C PRO A 43 49.76 -16.59 -3.39
N GLU A 44 50.19 -17.77 -2.91
CA GLU A 44 49.76 -18.28 -1.61
C GLU A 44 50.47 -17.55 -0.47
N VAL A 45 51.75 -17.20 -0.64
CA VAL A 45 52.48 -16.34 0.31
C VAL A 45 51.83 -14.97 0.38
N ARG A 46 51.45 -14.37 -0.76
CA ARG A 46 50.72 -13.09 -0.79
C ARG A 46 49.37 -13.18 -0.07
N SER A 47 48.61 -14.26 -0.31
CA SER A 47 47.31 -14.50 0.34
C SER A 47 47.45 -14.67 1.85
N ALA A 48 48.45 -15.44 2.31
CA ALA A 48 48.74 -15.63 3.72
C ALA A 48 49.16 -14.32 4.39
N ALA A 49 49.97 -13.50 3.72
CA ALA A 49 50.38 -12.20 4.25
C ALA A 49 49.18 -11.26 4.39
N LEU A 50 48.30 -11.22 3.38
CA LEU A 50 47.06 -10.45 3.41
C LEU A 50 46.13 -10.91 4.53
N ALA A 51 46.08 -12.21 4.84
CA ALA A 51 45.32 -12.77 5.98
C ALA A 51 45.70 -12.18 7.34
N LYS A 52 46.93 -11.67 7.50
CA LYS A 52 47.38 -11.01 8.74
C LYS A 52 47.18 -9.50 8.77
N ILE A 53 46.67 -8.89 7.70
CA ILE A 53 46.44 -7.44 7.64
C ILE A 53 45.05 -7.14 8.20
N THR A 54 45.00 -6.35 9.27
CA THR A 54 43.74 -5.91 9.90
C THR A 54 43.54 -4.39 9.85
N ASP A 55 44.52 -3.65 9.32
CA ASP A 55 44.41 -2.20 9.18
C ASP A 55 43.44 -1.83 8.05
N ARG A 56 42.45 -0.99 8.38
CA ARG A 56 41.40 -0.57 7.44
C ARG A 56 41.97 0.10 6.20
N LYS A 57 42.97 0.99 6.34
CA LYS A 57 43.48 1.76 5.20
C LYS A 57 44.22 0.86 4.23
N SER A 58 45.06 -0.04 4.74
CA SER A 58 45.74 -1.04 3.90
C SER A 58 44.74 -1.93 3.17
N LEU A 59 43.68 -2.39 3.84
CA LEU A 59 42.64 -3.21 3.21
C LEU A 59 41.84 -2.44 2.16
N GLU A 60 41.51 -1.17 2.37
CA GLU A 60 40.88 -0.30 1.37
C GLU A 60 41.77 -0.15 0.12
N THR A 61 43.08 0.08 0.29
CA THR A 61 44.03 0.12 -0.82
C THR A 61 44.05 -1.19 -1.59
N PHE A 62 44.17 -2.33 -0.90
CA PHE A 62 44.24 -3.64 -1.55
C PHE A 62 42.93 -4.06 -2.22
N ALA A 63 41.78 -3.68 -1.66
CA ALA A 63 40.47 -3.91 -2.27
C ALA A 63 40.29 -3.15 -3.59
N GLY A 64 40.98 -2.02 -3.78
CA GLY A 64 40.95 -1.20 -5.00
C GLY A 64 42.03 -1.53 -6.02
N GLU A 65 43.24 -1.89 -5.58
CA GLU A 65 44.43 -1.98 -6.44
C GLU A 65 44.85 -3.40 -6.83
N LEU A 66 44.56 -4.40 -5.98
CA LEU A 66 44.92 -5.78 -6.29
C LEU A 66 44.00 -6.37 -7.37
N SER A 67 44.51 -7.38 -8.07
CA SER A 67 43.70 -8.22 -8.95
C SER A 67 43.08 -9.40 -8.19
N SER A 68 41.98 -9.94 -8.72
CA SER A 68 41.41 -11.21 -8.25
C SER A 68 42.47 -12.33 -8.33
N PRO A 69 42.56 -13.24 -7.34
CA PRO A 69 41.63 -13.42 -6.20
C PRO A 69 41.94 -12.57 -4.96
N LEU A 70 43.12 -11.95 -4.84
CA LEU A 70 43.51 -11.21 -3.63
C LEU A 70 42.64 -9.99 -3.37
N GLN A 71 42.12 -9.36 -4.44
CA GLN A 71 41.15 -8.27 -4.32
C GLN A 71 39.90 -8.69 -3.54
N GLU A 72 39.33 -9.86 -3.85
CA GLU A 72 38.12 -10.38 -3.20
C GLU A 72 38.39 -10.75 -1.74
N GLN A 73 39.58 -11.29 -1.46
CA GLN A 73 40.05 -11.54 -0.09
C GLN A 73 40.15 -10.24 0.71
N ALA A 74 40.77 -9.19 0.15
CA ALA A 74 40.89 -7.89 0.80
C ALA A 74 39.52 -7.26 1.09
N ARG A 75 38.58 -7.34 0.13
CA ARG A 75 37.20 -6.86 0.29
C ARG A 75 36.47 -7.60 1.41
N THR A 76 36.61 -8.91 1.48
CA THR A 76 35.98 -9.75 2.51
C THR A 76 36.51 -9.39 3.90
N GLN A 77 37.83 -9.23 4.03
CA GLN A 77 38.44 -8.82 5.29
C GLN A 77 38.04 -7.40 5.69
N LEU A 78 38.02 -6.47 4.73
CA LEU A 78 37.60 -5.10 4.97
C LEU A 78 36.16 -5.03 5.48
N LEU A 79 35.25 -5.82 4.90
CA LEU A 79 33.87 -5.92 5.39
C LEU A 79 33.84 -6.39 6.85
N GLY A 80 34.62 -7.41 7.19
CA GLY A 80 34.73 -7.90 8.57
C GLY A 80 35.35 -6.90 9.55
N VAL A 81 36.23 -6.01 9.09
CA VAL A 81 36.79 -4.92 9.91
C VAL A 81 35.78 -3.80 10.12
N VAL A 82 35.03 -3.45 9.08
CA VAL A 82 34.08 -2.32 9.09
C VAL A 82 32.75 -2.69 9.75
N LEU A 83 32.30 -3.93 9.56
CA LEU A 83 31.06 -4.46 10.10
C LEU A 83 31.28 -5.93 10.51
N PRO A 84 31.88 -6.17 11.70
CA PRO A 84 32.15 -7.52 12.18
C PRO A 84 30.88 -8.36 12.38
N ASP A 85 29.78 -7.70 12.73
CA ASP A 85 28.47 -8.29 12.94
C ASP A 85 27.40 -7.45 12.20
N PRO A 86 26.61 -8.02 11.27
CA PRO A 86 25.54 -7.31 10.56
C PRO A 86 24.56 -6.59 11.49
N GLU A 87 24.32 -7.06 12.71
CA GLU A 87 23.41 -6.42 13.67
C GLU A 87 23.91 -5.04 14.12
N GLN A 88 25.22 -4.78 14.01
CA GLN A 88 25.86 -3.52 14.40
C GLN A 88 25.66 -2.41 13.37
N LEU A 89 25.06 -2.69 12.20
CA LEU A 89 24.85 -1.71 11.13
C LEU A 89 24.14 -0.45 11.65
N SER A 90 23.12 -0.63 12.49
CA SER A 90 22.34 0.46 13.09
C SER A 90 23.17 1.44 13.95
N ALA A 91 24.32 1.00 14.46
CA ALA A 91 25.26 1.82 15.21
C ALA A 91 26.13 2.71 14.32
N LEU A 92 26.34 2.35 13.05
CA LEU A 92 27.15 3.13 12.11
C LEU A 92 26.42 4.44 11.73
N LYS A 93 27.11 5.58 11.84
CA LYS A 93 26.57 6.91 11.48
C LYS A 93 27.31 7.60 10.35
N ASP A 94 28.48 7.07 10.00
CA ASP A 94 29.29 7.62 8.92
C ASP A 94 28.78 7.14 7.56
N ASN A 95 28.35 8.08 6.72
CA ASN A 95 27.78 7.78 5.41
C ASN A 95 28.79 7.10 4.47
N ALA A 96 30.08 7.47 4.56
CA ALA A 96 31.12 6.85 3.74
C ALA A 96 31.27 5.36 4.10
N THR A 97 31.29 5.04 5.39
CA THR A 97 31.33 3.67 5.89
C THR A 97 30.07 2.87 5.50
N LEU A 98 28.88 3.48 5.54
CA LEU A 98 27.64 2.84 5.10
C LEU A 98 27.66 2.50 3.60
N ILE A 99 28.15 3.42 2.75
CA ILE A 99 28.32 3.16 1.32
C ILE A 99 29.36 2.06 1.10
N LEU A 100 30.47 2.09 1.83
CA LEU A 100 31.50 1.05 1.75
C LEU A 100 30.94 -0.33 2.12
N VAL A 101 30.13 -0.45 3.18
CA VAL A 101 29.43 -1.70 3.51
C VAL A 101 28.57 -2.18 2.34
N ALA A 102 27.76 -1.28 1.75
CA ALA A 102 26.90 -1.59 0.61
C ALA A 102 27.69 -1.99 -0.65
N GLU A 103 28.92 -1.48 -0.80
CA GLU A 103 29.83 -1.85 -1.87
C GLU A 103 30.39 -3.26 -1.67
N LEU A 104 30.82 -3.58 -0.45
CA LEU A 104 31.55 -4.80 -0.11
C LEU A 104 30.66 -6.02 0.06
N THR A 105 29.44 -5.87 0.56
CA THR A 105 28.54 -7.00 0.80
C THR A 105 27.86 -7.46 -0.49
N GLU A 106 27.63 -8.78 -0.61
CA GLU A 106 26.80 -9.37 -1.65
C GLU A 106 25.36 -9.65 -1.18
N ASP A 107 25.06 -9.42 0.10
CA ASP A 107 23.71 -9.55 0.65
C ASP A 107 22.83 -8.35 0.25
N PRO A 108 21.79 -8.54 -0.60
CA PRO A 108 20.94 -7.45 -1.04
C PRO A 108 20.18 -6.75 0.11
N GLU A 109 19.86 -7.46 1.18
CA GLU A 109 19.18 -6.89 2.34
C GLU A 109 20.13 -5.96 3.09
N LEU A 110 21.37 -6.38 3.29
CA LEU A 110 22.40 -5.55 3.92
C LEU A 110 22.77 -4.33 3.07
N VAL A 111 22.87 -4.47 1.74
CA VAL A 111 23.04 -3.33 0.82
C VAL A 111 21.91 -2.31 1.01
N SER A 112 20.67 -2.79 1.03
CA SER A 112 19.51 -1.91 1.20
C SER A 112 19.47 -1.26 2.57
N ALA A 113 19.76 -2.01 3.63
CA ALA A 113 19.78 -1.50 5.00
C ALA A 113 20.84 -0.43 5.19
N ALA A 114 22.06 -0.66 4.68
CA ALA A 114 23.17 0.27 4.79
C ALA A 114 22.86 1.59 4.06
N LEU A 115 22.34 1.51 2.83
CA LEU A 115 21.96 2.71 2.08
C LEU A 115 20.74 3.41 2.67
N ASN A 116 19.79 2.68 3.26
CA ASN A 116 18.66 3.25 4.01
C ASN A 116 19.08 4.09 5.21
N GLN A 117 20.20 3.74 5.82
CA GLN A 117 20.73 4.46 6.97
C GLN A 117 21.55 5.70 6.60
N VAL A 118 21.91 5.90 5.33
CA VAL A 118 22.54 7.14 4.85
C VAL A 118 21.58 8.29 5.12
N ASN A 119 21.97 9.15 6.05
CA ASN A 119 21.12 10.20 6.62
C ASN A 119 21.06 11.47 5.77
N ASP A 120 22.04 11.64 4.89
CA ASP A 120 22.15 12.77 3.97
C ASP A 120 21.59 12.40 2.60
N MET A 121 20.56 13.13 2.18
CA MET A 121 19.92 12.91 0.88
C MET A 121 20.86 13.26 -0.27
N GLU A 122 21.76 14.24 -0.11
CA GLU A 122 22.69 14.65 -1.16
C GLU A 122 23.69 13.52 -1.45
N THR A 123 24.35 12.98 -0.43
CA THR A 123 25.24 11.81 -0.52
C THR A 123 24.53 10.60 -1.14
N ARG A 124 23.27 10.38 -0.79
CA ARG A 124 22.48 9.27 -1.33
C ARG A 124 22.16 9.44 -2.81
N ILE A 125 21.80 10.65 -3.23
CA ILE A 125 21.54 10.98 -4.63
C ILE A 125 22.84 10.85 -5.44
N ASP A 126 23.97 11.34 -4.92
CA ASP A 126 25.28 11.17 -5.56
C ASP A 126 25.62 9.69 -5.76
N ALA A 127 25.45 8.85 -4.73
CA ALA A 127 25.64 7.42 -4.83
C ALA A 127 24.70 6.76 -5.87
N ALA A 128 23.46 7.25 -6.01
CA ALA A 128 22.54 6.76 -7.04
C ALA A 128 22.96 7.13 -8.47
N ILE A 129 23.64 8.26 -8.67
CA ILE A 129 24.05 8.76 -9.98
C ILE A 129 25.43 8.25 -10.40
N ASN A 130 26.40 8.33 -9.48
CA ASN A 130 27.82 8.27 -9.80
C ASN A 130 28.53 7.01 -9.31
N HIS A 131 27.93 6.25 -8.39
CA HIS A 131 28.61 5.09 -7.82
C HIS A 131 28.97 4.04 -8.90
N PRO A 132 30.19 3.47 -8.93
CA PRO A 132 30.64 2.57 -9.99
C PRO A 132 29.80 1.28 -10.07
N LEU A 133 29.39 0.74 -8.93
CA LEU A 133 28.58 -0.48 -8.86
C LEU A 133 27.09 -0.22 -9.06
N ALA A 134 26.47 -0.92 -10.01
CA ALA A 134 25.04 -0.82 -10.32
C ALA A 134 24.15 -1.21 -9.13
N LYS A 135 24.57 -2.20 -8.31
CA LYS A 135 23.82 -2.64 -7.12
C LYS A 135 23.62 -1.49 -6.12
N VAL A 136 24.67 -0.71 -5.88
CA VAL A 136 24.63 0.45 -4.99
C VAL A 136 23.81 1.57 -5.60
N ARG A 137 23.98 1.88 -6.90
CA ARG A 137 23.17 2.91 -7.57
C ARG A 137 21.67 2.65 -7.45
N ILE A 138 21.24 1.41 -7.76
CA ILE A 138 19.83 1.01 -7.69
C ILE A 138 19.32 1.06 -6.24
N ALA A 139 20.09 0.54 -5.28
CA ALA A 139 19.67 0.52 -3.88
C ALA A 139 19.64 1.93 -3.25
N ALA A 140 20.54 2.83 -3.65
CA ALA A 140 20.52 4.23 -3.21
C ALA A 140 19.27 4.93 -3.75
N ALA A 141 19.00 4.81 -5.05
CA ALA A 141 17.78 5.32 -5.70
C ALA A 141 16.50 4.71 -5.10
N ARG A 142 16.56 3.51 -4.50
CA ARG A 142 15.40 2.89 -3.85
C ARG A 142 14.93 3.63 -2.59
N GLY A 143 15.79 4.36 -1.90
CA GLY A 143 15.37 5.14 -0.74
C GLY A 143 14.93 6.57 -1.04
N VAL A 144 14.85 6.94 -2.32
CA VAL A 144 14.41 8.28 -2.74
C VAL A 144 12.91 8.26 -3.01
N GLU A 145 12.17 9.06 -2.26
CA GLU A 145 10.69 9.15 -2.36
C GLU A 145 10.22 10.54 -2.79
N ALA A 146 11.02 11.58 -2.53
CA ALA A 146 10.68 12.96 -2.86
C ALA A 146 10.53 13.16 -4.39
N PRO A 147 9.39 13.70 -4.88
CA PRO A 147 9.14 13.86 -6.32
C PRO A 147 10.21 14.68 -7.05
N GLU A 148 10.72 15.75 -6.43
CA GLU A 148 11.80 16.57 -6.96
C GLU A 148 13.11 15.79 -7.11
N ALA A 149 13.51 15.00 -6.11
CA ALA A 149 14.70 14.17 -6.16
C ALA A 149 14.57 13.04 -7.19
N LEU A 150 13.37 12.44 -7.33
CA LEU A 150 13.09 11.46 -8.38
C LEU A 150 13.24 12.06 -9.78
N ARG A 151 12.75 13.29 -10.01
CA ARG A 151 12.91 14.01 -11.28
C ARG A 151 14.38 14.33 -11.57
N GLU A 152 15.13 14.74 -10.55
CA GLU A 152 16.57 14.96 -10.67
C GLU A 152 17.30 13.69 -11.10
N LEU A 153 17.09 12.58 -10.38
CA LEU A 153 17.68 11.28 -10.72
C LEU A 153 17.33 10.84 -12.14
N MET A 154 16.07 11.01 -12.56
CA MET A 154 15.66 10.71 -13.94
C MET A 154 16.42 11.56 -14.96
N SER A 155 16.64 12.85 -14.70
CA SER A 155 17.41 13.74 -15.57
C SER A 155 18.86 13.27 -15.69
N GLN A 156 19.52 13.03 -14.55
CA GLN A 156 20.95 12.68 -14.50
C GLN A 156 21.25 11.27 -15.04
N THR A 157 20.29 10.34 -14.99
CA THR A 157 20.49 8.93 -15.37
C THR A 157 19.91 8.53 -16.74
N ARG A 158 19.14 9.40 -17.40
CA ARG A 158 18.40 9.13 -18.66
C ARG A 158 19.19 8.35 -19.73
N HIS A 159 20.47 8.68 -19.89
CA HIS A 159 21.36 8.08 -20.89
C HIS A 159 22.56 7.33 -20.28
N LYS A 160 22.62 7.23 -18.94
CA LYS A 160 23.74 6.61 -18.20
C LYS A 160 23.33 5.32 -17.51
N ASP A 161 22.15 5.29 -16.90
CA ASP A 161 21.64 4.13 -16.18
C ASP A 161 20.12 3.97 -16.40
N LYS A 162 19.77 3.10 -17.34
CA LYS A 162 18.37 2.82 -17.68
C LYS A 162 17.60 2.17 -16.53
N SER A 163 18.27 1.45 -15.64
CA SER A 163 17.65 0.77 -14.51
C SER A 163 17.23 1.77 -13.44
N VAL A 164 18.14 2.69 -13.06
CA VAL A 164 17.83 3.78 -12.13
C VAL A 164 16.76 4.70 -12.72
N TYR A 165 16.87 5.08 -14.00
CA TYR A 165 15.85 5.88 -14.67
C TYR A 165 14.46 5.25 -14.60
N ARG A 166 14.34 3.96 -14.95
CA ARG A 166 13.07 3.23 -14.94
C ARG A 166 12.49 3.15 -13.53
N LEU A 167 13.33 2.83 -12.53
CA LEU A 167 12.92 2.78 -11.13
C LEU A 167 12.33 4.11 -10.65
N CYS A 168 13.01 5.23 -10.95
CA CYS A 168 12.56 6.55 -10.54
C CYS A 168 11.27 6.95 -11.24
N LYS A 169 11.16 6.64 -12.54
CA LYS A 169 9.92 6.87 -13.31
C LYS A 169 8.74 6.10 -12.73
N GLU A 170 8.89 4.80 -12.49
CA GLU A 170 7.83 3.96 -11.92
C GLU A 170 7.38 4.46 -10.55
N ARG A 171 8.30 4.95 -9.71
CA ARG A 171 7.95 5.58 -8.43
C ARG A 171 7.18 6.87 -8.61
N LEU A 172 7.65 7.76 -9.47
CA LEU A 172 7.01 9.05 -9.71
C LEU A 172 5.59 8.87 -10.28
N ASP A 173 5.42 7.91 -11.21
CA ASP A 173 4.11 7.55 -11.76
C ASP A 173 3.17 7.02 -10.65
N ARG A 174 3.67 6.19 -9.72
CA ARG A 174 2.88 5.71 -8.56
C ARG A 174 2.48 6.84 -7.60
N ILE A 175 3.36 7.82 -7.38
CA ILE A 175 3.05 8.98 -6.53
C ILE A 175 1.91 9.78 -7.16
N HIS A 176 2.03 10.14 -8.43
CA HIS A 176 1.00 10.90 -9.13
C HIS A 176 -0.33 10.13 -9.22
N GLU A 177 -0.30 8.81 -9.39
CA GLU A 177 -1.52 8.00 -9.43
C GLU A 177 -2.22 7.98 -8.06
N LYS A 178 -1.47 7.87 -6.95
CA LYS A 178 -2.03 7.97 -5.60
C LYS A 178 -2.65 9.36 -5.35
N GLU A 179 -1.92 10.42 -5.69
CA GLU A 179 -2.41 11.80 -5.53
C GLU A 179 -3.68 12.05 -6.35
N ARG A 180 -3.74 11.55 -7.59
CA ARG A 180 -4.93 11.65 -8.44
C ARG A 180 -6.10 10.88 -7.83
N ALA A 181 -5.89 9.64 -7.41
CA ALA A 181 -6.93 8.81 -6.81
C ALA A 181 -7.48 9.43 -5.50
N GLU A 182 -6.61 10.04 -4.68
CA GLU A 182 -7.03 10.77 -3.47
C GLU A 182 -7.83 12.03 -3.82
N SER A 183 -7.39 12.81 -4.81
CA SER A 183 -8.09 14.01 -5.27
C SER A 183 -9.47 13.68 -5.87
N GLU A 184 -9.57 12.66 -6.73
CA GLU A 184 -10.83 12.18 -7.31
C GLU A 184 -11.78 11.68 -6.23
N ARG A 185 -11.26 10.97 -5.23
CA ARG A 185 -12.04 10.52 -4.08
C ARG A 185 -12.58 11.70 -3.25
N GLN A 186 -11.75 12.70 -2.99
CA GLN A 186 -12.15 13.90 -2.24
C GLN A 186 -13.19 14.73 -3.00
N SER A 187 -13.05 14.84 -4.31
CA SER A 187 -14.04 15.47 -5.20
C SER A 187 -15.36 14.70 -5.16
N SER A 188 -15.31 13.37 -5.23
CA SER A 188 -16.50 12.50 -5.18
C SER A 188 -17.25 12.61 -3.85
N LEU A 189 -16.52 12.71 -2.73
CA LEU A 189 -17.08 12.95 -1.40
C LEU A 189 -17.74 14.33 -1.29
N SER A 190 -17.07 15.37 -1.80
CA SER A 190 -17.61 16.73 -1.84
C SER A 190 -18.90 16.80 -2.65
N GLN A 191 -18.91 16.16 -3.83
CA GLN A 191 -20.10 16.10 -4.68
C GLN A 191 -21.22 15.29 -4.01
N LEU A 192 -20.91 14.18 -3.35
CA LEU A 192 -21.90 13.38 -2.63
C LEU A 192 -22.56 14.18 -1.49
N SER A 193 -21.78 14.96 -0.73
CA SER A 193 -22.32 15.83 0.32
C SER A 193 -23.28 16.88 -0.25
N GLU A 194 -22.91 17.53 -1.35
CA GLU A 194 -23.78 18.51 -2.00
C GLU A 194 -25.04 17.84 -2.60
N ASP A 195 -24.92 16.69 -3.24
CA ASP A 195 -26.06 15.93 -3.78
C ASP A 195 -27.03 15.51 -2.67
N ALA A 196 -26.51 15.06 -1.52
CA ALA A 196 -27.30 14.67 -0.36
C ALA A 196 -28.04 15.87 0.24
N ARG A 197 -27.36 17.02 0.34
CA ARG A 197 -27.96 18.29 0.81
C ARG A 197 -29.05 18.79 -0.14
N GLN A 198 -28.83 18.70 -1.45
CA GLN A 198 -29.83 19.10 -2.44
C GLN A 198 -31.05 18.17 -2.43
N LEU A 199 -30.84 16.86 -2.32
CA LEU A 199 -31.94 15.90 -2.28
C LEU A 199 -32.73 15.99 -0.97
N SER A 200 -32.08 16.24 0.17
CA SER A 200 -32.78 16.42 1.45
C SER A 200 -33.72 17.63 1.41
N ALA A 201 -33.32 18.71 0.72
CA ALA A 201 -34.11 19.93 0.54
C ALA A 201 -35.09 19.90 -0.66
N ALA A 202 -34.95 18.95 -1.59
CA ALA A 202 -35.77 18.91 -2.82
C ALA A 202 -37.25 18.64 -2.55
N ALA A 203 -38.14 19.11 -3.42
CA ALA A 203 -39.57 18.75 -3.39
C ALA A 203 -39.77 17.27 -3.76
N ASP A 204 -40.93 16.71 -3.40
CA ASP A 204 -41.27 15.33 -3.73
C ASP A 204 -41.34 15.13 -5.25
N SER A 205 -40.67 14.09 -5.74
CA SER A 205 -40.70 13.69 -7.15
C SER A 205 -40.78 12.16 -7.27
N PRO A 206 -41.31 11.61 -8.37
CA PRO A 206 -41.38 10.17 -8.58
C PRO A 206 -40.01 9.47 -8.50
N GLU A 207 -38.95 10.17 -8.90
CA GLU A 207 -37.58 9.66 -8.92
C GLU A 207 -36.84 9.82 -7.59
N TYR A 208 -37.44 10.48 -6.57
CA TYR A 208 -36.79 10.81 -5.30
C TYR A 208 -36.17 9.58 -4.63
N LYS A 209 -36.95 8.50 -4.51
CA LYS A 209 -36.50 7.23 -3.92
C LYS A 209 -35.31 6.63 -4.68
N ALA A 210 -35.35 6.63 -6.01
CA ALA A 210 -34.26 6.09 -6.83
C ALA A 210 -32.99 6.92 -6.67
N ARG A 211 -33.10 8.26 -6.64
CA ARG A 211 -31.97 9.16 -6.40
C ARG A 211 -31.36 8.95 -5.01
N PHE A 212 -32.20 8.79 -3.98
CA PHE A 212 -31.74 8.49 -2.62
C PHE A 212 -30.94 7.18 -2.55
N GLN A 213 -31.43 6.10 -3.16
CA GLN A 213 -30.73 4.82 -3.18
C GLN A 213 -29.35 4.89 -3.86
N VAL A 214 -29.21 5.71 -4.91
CA VAL A 214 -27.91 5.96 -5.55
C VAL A 214 -26.94 6.65 -4.60
N LEU A 215 -27.41 7.62 -3.80
CA LEU A 215 -26.57 8.29 -2.81
C LEU A 215 -26.18 7.36 -1.67
N GLU A 216 -27.08 6.51 -1.17
CA GLU A 216 -26.77 5.50 -0.15
C GLU A 216 -25.70 4.52 -0.63
N TYR A 217 -25.82 4.05 -1.87
CA TYR A 217 -24.82 3.16 -2.47
C TYR A 217 -23.45 3.84 -2.56
N ARG A 218 -23.39 5.07 -3.10
CA ARG A 218 -22.15 5.85 -3.20
C ARG A 218 -21.55 6.14 -1.82
N TRP A 219 -22.37 6.42 -0.82
CA TRP A 219 -21.92 6.64 0.56
C TRP A 219 -21.29 5.38 1.16
N ALA A 220 -21.89 4.20 0.93
CA ALA A 220 -21.36 2.94 1.43
C ALA A 220 -19.93 2.65 0.94
N GLU A 221 -19.60 3.02 -0.31
CA GLU A 221 -18.26 2.87 -0.88
C GLU A 221 -17.26 3.90 -0.35
N LEU A 222 -17.71 5.14 -0.08
CA LEU A 222 -16.84 6.27 0.21
C LEU A 222 -16.68 6.59 1.70
N LYS A 223 -17.58 6.10 2.57
CA LYS A 223 -17.62 6.46 4.00
C LYS A 223 -16.32 6.22 4.77
N ALA A 224 -15.55 5.20 4.39
CA ALA A 224 -14.29 4.85 5.04
C ALA A 224 -13.20 5.93 4.85
N PHE A 225 -13.37 6.81 3.87
CA PHE A 225 -12.40 7.83 3.48
C PHE A 225 -12.86 9.26 3.83
N ALA A 226 -14.07 9.42 4.35
CA ALA A 226 -14.60 10.72 4.72
C ALA A 226 -14.02 11.18 6.07
N SER A 227 -13.85 12.50 6.23
CA SER A 227 -13.59 13.07 7.56
C SER A 227 -14.81 12.87 8.46
N ARG A 228 -14.61 13.00 9.77
CA ARG A 228 -15.71 12.87 10.73
C ARG A 228 -16.81 13.89 10.47
N GLU A 229 -16.44 15.14 10.23
CA GLU A 229 -17.37 16.25 9.99
C GLU A 229 -18.20 16.01 8.72
N LEU A 230 -17.54 15.57 7.64
CA LEU A 230 -18.22 15.31 6.37
C LEU A 230 -19.13 14.08 6.47
N SER A 231 -18.72 13.07 7.25
CA SER A 231 -19.54 11.88 7.50
C SER A 231 -20.82 12.24 8.26
N GLU A 232 -20.70 13.01 9.35
CA GLU A 232 -21.85 13.48 10.13
C GLU A 232 -22.82 14.30 9.27
N GLU A 233 -22.30 15.15 8.38
CA GLU A 233 -23.12 15.93 7.45
C GLU A 233 -23.88 15.06 6.44
N ILE A 234 -23.17 14.15 5.76
CA ILE A 234 -23.78 13.27 4.74
C ILE A 234 -24.83 12.37 5.39
N GLU A 235 -24.50 11.76 6.53
CA GLU A 235 -25.40 10.84 7.22
C GLU A 235 -26.69 11.53 7.69
N ASN A 236 -26.59 12.76 8.23
CA ASN A 236 -27.77 13.53 8.63
C ASN A 236 -28.68 13.83 7.41
N ASN A 237 -28.10 14.25 6.28
CA ASN A 237 -28.88 14.50 5.07
C ASN A 237 -29.52 13.23 4.50
N LEU A 238 -28.79 12.10 4.50
CA LEU A 238 -29.33 10.81 4.08
C LEU A 238 -30.43 10.31 5.02
N GLU A 239 -30.30 10.51 6.33
CA GLU A 239 -31.34 10.15 7.29
C GLU A 239 -32.63 10.95 7.06
N GLN A 240 -32.51 12.24 6.75
CA GLN A 240 -33.67 13.06 6.36
C GLN A 240 -34.35 12.52 5.09
N CYS A 241 -33.56 12.15 4.08
CA CYS A 241 -34.09 11.53 2.86
C CYS A 241 -34.79 10.20 3.16
N ALA A 242 -34.18 9.35 4.00
CA ALA A 242 -34.72 8.04 4.39
C ALA A 242 -36.07 8.17 5.08
N ARG A 243 -36.20 9.12 6.03
CA ARG A 243 -37.46 9.41 6.72
C ARG A 243 -38.56 9.83 5.74
N ARG A 244 -38.23 10.64 4.73
CA ARG A 244 -39.19 11.07 3.70
C ARG A 244 -39.66 9.91 2.82
N VAL A 245 -38.73 9.08 2.33
CA VAL A 245 -39.08 7.89 1.54
C VAL A 245 -39.98 6.95 2.35
N ALA A 246 -39.64 6.70 3.62
CA ALA A 246 -40.44 5.86 4.50
C ALA A 246 -41.87 6.43 4.72
N ALA A 247 -42.01 7.75 4.88
CA ALA A 247 -43.30 8.40 5.04
C ALA A 247 -44.20 8.24 3.80
N VAL A 248 -43.64 8.43 2.60
CA VAL A 248 -44.38 8.23 1.33
C VAL A 248 -44.81 6.78 1.18
N GLU A 249 -43.93 5.82 1.45
CA GLU A 249 -44.27 4.40 1.39
C GLU A 249 -45.35 4.00 2.40
N GLN A 250 -45.32 4.55 3.60
CA GLN A 250 -46.34 4.32 4.62
C GLN A 250 -47.69 4.91 4.21
N ALA A 251 -47.71 6.12 3.64
CA ALA A 251 -48.93 6.75 3.13
C ALA A 251 -49.56 5.91 2.00
N VAL A 252 -48.77 5.48 1.01
CA VAL A 252 -49.25 4.62 -0.09
C VAL A 252 -49.80 3.29 0.45
N LYS A 253 -49.12 2.66 1.42
CA LYS A 253 -49.61 1.42 2.05
C LYS A 253 -50.91 1.64 2.84
N ALA A 254 -51.04 2.76 3.54
CA ALA A 254 -52.25 3.09 4.30
C ALA A 254 -53.45 3.34 3.37
N ASP A 255 -53.24 4.06 2.26
CA ASP A 255 -54.25 4.30 1.24
C ASP A 255 -54.70 3.00 0.58
N GLN A 256 -53.76 2.11 0.23
CA GLN A 256 -54.08 0.79 -0.32
C GLN A 256 -54.89 -0.04 0.68
N LEU A 257 -54.50 -0.11 1.95
CA LEU A 257 -55.25 -0.84 2.97
C LEU A 257 -56.65 -0.27 3.16
N GLN A 258 -56.81 1.06 3.10
CA GLN A 258 -58.12 1.70 3.18
C GLN A 258 -58.98 1.35 1.95
N GLN A 259 -58.40 1.34 0.75
CA GLN A 259 -59.09 0.92 -0.48
C GLN A 259 -59.49 -0.56 -0.43
N ASP A 260 -58.61 -1.44 0.03
CA ASP A 260 -58.89 -2.87 0.18
C ASP A 260 -60.01 -3.11 1.21
N ARG A 261 -60.00 -2.37 2.33
CA ARG A 261 -61.09 -2.41 3.32
C ARG A 261 -62.42 -1.95 2.75
N LYS A 262 -62.43 -0.84 1.99
CA LYS A 262 -63.65 -0.36 1.32
C LYS A 262 -64.17 -1.40 0.32
N THR A 263 -63.26 -1.99 -0.46
CA THR A 263 -63.60 -3.00 -1.47
C THR A 263 -64.12 -4.29 -0.82
N GLY A 264 -63.46 -4.78 0.23
CA GLY A 264 -63.90 -5.95 0.98
C GLY A 264 -65.19 -5.72 1.77
N ALA A 265 -65.41 -4.52 2.32
CA ALA A 265 -66.67 -4.17 2.96
C ALA A 265 -67.83 -4.15 1.96
N LYS A 266 -67.58 -3.62 0.74
CA LYS A 266 -68.56 -3.66 -0.35
C LYS A 266 -68.87 -5.12 -0.75
N GLN A 267 -67.85 -5.94 -1.00
CA GLN A 267 -68.06 -7.36 -1.34
C GLN A 267 -68.82 -8.12 -0.25
N SER A 268 -68.46 -7.96 1.02
CA SER A 268 -69.17 -8.57 2.15
C SER A 268 -70.62 -8.13 2.24
N PHE A 269 -70.90 -6.86 1.96
CA PHE A 269 -72.27 -6.34 1.88
C PHE A 269 -73.04 -6.99 0.72
N ASP A 270 -72.45 -7.04 -0.48
CA ASP A 270 -73.04 -7.68 -1.66
C ASP A 270 -73.37 -9.16 -1.38
N ASP A 271 -72.47 -9.88 -0.70
CA ASP A 271 -72.66 -11.28 -0.28
C ASP A 271 -73.84 -11.43 0.70
N ILE A 272 -73.95 -10.54 1.70
CA ILE A 272 -75.07 -10.55 2.66
C ILE A 272 -76.40 -10.27 1.96
N VAL A 273 -76.43 -9.32 1.01
CA VAL A 273 -77.63 -9.03 0.23
C VAL A 273 -78.04 -10.23 -0.62
N ALA A 274 -77.07 -10.91 -1.25
CA ALA A 274 -77.32 -12.13 -2.01
C ALA A 274 -77.87 -13.26 -1.10
N GLU A 275 -77.29 -13.45 0.09
CA GLU A 275 -77.76 -14.43 1.08
C GLU A 275 -79.19 -14.11 1.54
N LEU A 276 -79.46 -12.87 1.96
CA LEU A 276 -80.80 -12.42 2.37
C LEU A 276 -81.85 -12.59 1.27
N SER A 277 -81.47 -12.37 0.01
CA SER A 277 -82.36 -12.56 -1.14
C SER A 277 -82.65 -14.02 -1.44
N SER A 278 -81.79 -14.94 -0.97
CA SER A 278 -81.96 -16.39 -1.13
C SER A 278 -82.78 -17.05 -0.01
N ILE A 279 -83.08 -16.33 1.08
CA ILE A 279 -83.92 -16.82 2.18
C ILE A 279 -85.37 -16.97 1.70
N ASP A 280 -85.94 -18.16 1.87
CA ASP A 280 -87.34 -18.41 1.56
C ASP A 280 -88.26 -17.78 2.62
N LEU A 281 -88.85 -16.64 2.27
CA LEU A 281 -89.71 -15.85 3.15
C LEU A 281 -91.07 -16.52 3.43
N THR A 282 -91.39 -17.62 2.74
CA THR A 282 -92.61 -18.39 3.01
C THR A 282 -92.54 -19.20 4.32
N ASP A 283 -91.35 -19.61 4.74
CA ASP A 283 -91.11 -20.34 6.01
C ASP A 283 -91.19 -19.44 7.26
N LEU A 284 -91.12 -18.11 7.10
CA LEU A 284 -91.17 -17.12 8.19
C LEU A 284 -92.60 -16.60 8.49
N GLY A 285 -93.63 -17.15 7.85
CA GLY A 285 -95.04 -16.80 8.12
C GLY A 285 -95.50 -15.42 7.60
N LEU A 286 -94.70 -14.77 6.74
CA LEU A 286 -95.01 -13.44 6.17
C LEU A 286 -95.56 -13.56 4.74
N ALA A 287 -96.80 -14.02 4.61
CA ALA A 287 -97.50 -14.23 3.33
C ALA A 287 -98.05 -12.93 2.67
N ASP A 288 -97.32 -11.81 2.72
CA ASP A 288 -97.71 -10.57 2.04
C ASP A 288 -96.65 -10.17 1.00
N ALA A 289 -96.94 -10.49 -0.27
CA ALA A 289 -96.08 -10.21 -1.41
C ALA A 289 -95.72 -8.72 -1.56
N GLY A 290 -96.58 -7.81 -1.07
CA GLY A 290 -96.31 -6.38 -1.07
C GLY A 290 -95.20 -5.98 -0.08
N ARG A 291 -95.14 -6.65 1.09
CA ARG A 291 -94.12 -6.41 2.12
C ARG A 291 -92.75 -6.97 1.73
N ILE A 292 -92.73 -8.13 1.07
CA ILE A 292 -91.49 -8.73 0.53
C ILE A 292 -90.85 -7.80 -0.51
N LYS A 293 -91.66 -7.31 -1.46
CA LYS A 293 -91.16 -6.39 -2.50
C LYS A 293 -90.67 -5.04 -1.93
N ALA A 294 -91.33 -4.55 -0.88
CA ALA A 294 -90.90 -3.35 -0.17
C ALA A 294 -89.61 -3.56 0.65
N PHE A 295 -89.40 -4.75 1.20
CA PHE A 295 -88.18 -5.12 1.93
C PHE A 295 -86.97 -5.20 1.00
N ILE A 296 -87.08 -5.89 -0.14
CA ILE A 296 -86.02 -5.96 -1.16
C ILE A 296 -85.63 -4.56 -1.64
N LYS A 297 -86.61 -3.72 -2.01
CA LYS A 297 -86.35 -2.33 -2.43
C LYS A 297 -85.66 -1.50 -1.35
N ARG A 298 -85.90 -1.80 -0.07
CA ARG A 298 -85.27 -1.11 1.06
C ARG A 298 -83.84 -1.61 1.30
N LEU A 299 -83.56 -2.89 1.06
CA LEU A 299 -82.20 -3.44 1.05
C LEU A 299 -81.36 -2.81 -0.06
N ASP A 300 -81.88 -2.73 -1.30
CA ASP A 300 -81.19 -2.08 -2.42
C ASP A 300 -80.87 -0.60 -2.10
N SER A 301 -81.79 0.11 -1.45
CA SER A 301 -81.56 1.52 -1.04
C SER A 301 -80.55 1.69 0.11
N LEU A 302 -80.28 0.63 0.88
CA LEU A 302 -79.27 0.64 1.93
C LEU A 302 -77.87 0.34 1.36
N GLU A 303 -77.77 -0.45 0.29
CA GLU A 303 -76.56 -0.67 -0.51
C GLU A 303 -76.01 0.64 -1.08
N ASP A 304 -76.87 1.39 -1.78
CA ASP A 304 -76.54 2.69 -2.39
C ASP A 304 -76.08 3.75 -1.37
N ARG A 305 -76.42 3.57 -0.09
CA ARG A 305 -76.06 4.48 1.01
C ARG A 305 -74.83 4.04 1.80
N TRP A 306 -74.42 2.78 1.67
CA TRP A 306 -73.30 2.19 2.40
C TRP A 306 -71.97 2.46 1.66
N ILE A 307 -71.98 2.40 0.33
CA ILE A 307 -70.85 2.70 -0.57
C ILE A 307 -70.51 4.21 -0.53
#